data_AF-A0A2K8T7H6-F1
#
_entry.id   AF-A0A2K8T7H6-F1
#
_cell.length_a   1.000
_cell.length_b   1.000
_cell.length_c   1.000
_cell.angle_alpha   90.00
_cell.angle_beta   90.00
_cell.angle_gamma   90.00
#
_symmetry.space_group_name_H-M   'P 1'
#
loop_
_entity.id
_entity.type
_entity.pdbx_description
1 polymer ?
#
loop_
_entity_poly.entity_id
_entity_poly.type
_entity_poly.pdbx_seq_one_letter_code
_entity_poly.pdbx_strand_id
1 'polypeptide(L)'
;MPDGTVKSLSIEGAAKLQGFPDWYKFPNETATAGSIIGYSVPPSFATQLFMSAQSPVESCNCMTNRWTKLRTVLVHLPALG
;
A
#
# COMPACT_ATOMS: atom_id res chain seq x y z
N MET A 1 26.96 22.49 8.50
CA MET A 1 28.37 22.07 8.66
C MET A 1 29.06 23.09 9.57
N PRO A 2 30.27 22.85 10.10
CA PRO A 2 30.94 23.78 11.02
C PRO A 2 31.14 25.19 10.46
N ASP A 3 31.07 25.36 9.13
CA ASP A 3 31.10 26.60 8.36
C ASP A 3 29.70 27.23 8.14
N GLY A 4 28.64 26.67 8.71
CA GLY A 4 27.25 27.12 8.53
C GLY A 4 26.57 26.64 7.23
N THR A 5 27.26 25.89 6.36
CA THR A 5 26.66 25.40 5.12
C THR A 5 25.65 24.27 5.37
N VAL A 6 24.61 24.19 4.53
CA VAL A 6 23.61 23.13 4.54
C VAL A 6 23.83 22.25 3.33
N LYS A 7 23.87 20.92 3.53
CA LYS A 7 23.86 19.96 2.43
C LYS A 7 22.45 19.48 2.19
N SER A 8 21.99 19.62 0.95
CA SER A 8 20.77 18.95 0.50
C SER A 8 20.98 17.44 0.50
N LEU A 9 19.93 16.71 0.84
CA LEU A 9 19.92 15.26 0.73
C LEU A 9 19.98 14.87 -0.77
N SER A 10 20.77 13.86 -1.11
CA SER A 10 20.76 13.32 -2.46
C SER A 10 19.44 12.61 -2.75
N ILE A 11 19.09 12.44 -4.04
CA ILE A 11 17.91 11.66 -4.44
C ILE A 11 17.96 10.24 -3.85
N GLU A 12 19.13 9.60 -3.88
CA GLU A 12 19.32 8.28 -3.27
C GLU A 12 19.11 8.31 -1.75
N GLY A 13 19.63 9.33 -1.06
CA GLY A 13 19.44 9.49 0.38
C GLY A 13 17.97 9.72 0.73
N ALA A 14 17.26 10.52 -0.06
CA ALA A 14 15.83 10.78 0.12
C ALA A 14 14.99 9.54 -0.15
N ALA A 15 15.33 8.77 -1.20
CA ALA A 15 14.68 7.52 -1.52
C ALA A 15 14.84 6.47 -0.41
N LYS A 16 16.07 6.31 0.11
CA LYS A 16 16.35 5.41 1.24
C LYS A 16 15.61 5.84 2.50
N LEU A 17 15.56 7.15 2.78
CA LEU A 17 14.82 7.69 3.92
C LEU A 17 13.31 7.39 3.83
N GLN A 18 12.74 7.45 2.62
CA GLN A 18 11.34 7.11 2.38
C GLN A 18 11.10 5.58 2.35
N GLY A 19 12.15 4.75 2.22
CA GLY A 19 12.05 3.30 2.17
C GLY A 19 11.83 2.72 0.76
N PHE A 20 12.23 3.45 -0.29
CA PHE A 20 12.27 2.90 -1.64
C PHE A 20 13.35 1.80 -1.76
N PRO A 21 13.12 0.75 -2.54
CA PRO A 21 14.09 -0.32 -2.73
C PRO A 21 15.23 0.10 -3.67
N ASP A 22 16.45 -0.39 -3.43
CA ASP A 22 17.66 -0.03 -4.17
C ASP A 22 17.61 -0.36 -5.69
N TRP A 23 16.75 -1.31 -6.08
CA TRP A 23 16.56 -1.67 -7.49
C TRP A 23 15.74 -0.63 -8.26
N TYR A 24 14.95 0.21 -7.58
CA TYR A 24 14.12 1.23 -8.23
C TYR A 24 15.00 2.39 -8.73
N LYS A 25 14.79 2.79 -9.98
CA LYS A 25 15.57 3.85 -10.63
C LYS A 25 14.71 5.09 -10.83
N PHE A 26 15.11 6.18 -10.19
CA PHE A 26 14.51 7.50 -10.39
C PHE A 26 14.97 8.13 -11.70
N PRO A 27 14.18 9.04 -12.30
CA PRO A 27 14.63 9.82 -13.44
C PRO A 27 15.86 10.66 -13.07
N ASN A 28 16.73 10.93 -14.05
CA ASN A 28 17.96 11.69 -13.84
C ASN A 28 17.70 13.16 -13.45
N GLU A 29 16.53 13.69 -13.77
CA GLU A 29 16.15 15.04 -13.41
C GLU A 29 15.81 15.13 -11.91
N THR A 30 16.66 15.82 -11.15
CA THR A 30 16.55 15.94 -9.69
C THR A 30 15.22 16.52 -9.23
N ALA A 31 14.66 17.51 -9.94
CA ALA A 31 13.38 18.10 -9.58
C ALA A 31 12.26 17.06 -9.69
N THR A 32 12.18 16.36 -10.82
CA THR A 32 11.20 15.30 -11.06
C THR A 32 11.36 14.14 -10.08
N ALA A 33 12.60 13.68 -9.84
CA ALA A 33 12.87 12.62 -8.86
C ALA A 33 12.48 13.05 -7.44
N GLY A 34 12.81 14.28 -7.05
CA GLY A 34 12.44 14.87 -5.77
C GLY A 34 10.93 14.97 -5.61
N SER A 35 10.18 15.37 -6.64
CA SER A 35 8.72 15.40 -6.64
C SER A 35 8.12 14.00 -6.49
N ILE A 36 8.64 12.99 -7.19
CA ILE A 36 8.18 11.60 -7.04
C ILE A 36 8.37 11.16 -5.58
N ILE A 37 9.55 11.36 -5.00
CA ILE A 37 9.85 10.96 -3.63
C ILE A 37 8.97 11.74 -2.63
N GLY A 38 8.84 13.05 -2.81
CA GLY A 38 8.14 13.94 -1.88
C GLY A 38 6.62 13.79 -1.88
N TYR A 39 6.01 13.39 -3.01
CA TYR A 39 4.57 13.18 -3.11
C TYR A 39 4.14 11.72 -2.95
N SER A 40 5.09 10.77 -2.91
CA SER A 40 4.78 9.36 -2.72
C SER A 40 4.40 9.05 -1.28
N VAL A 41 3.55 8.04 -1.12
CA VAL A 41 3.36 7.38 0.17
C VAL A 41 4.61 6.54 0.48
N PRO A 42 5.20 6.63 1.69
CA PRO A 42 6.34 5.80 2.06
C PRO A 42 6.02 4.29 1.89
N PRO A 43 6.83 3.49 1.17
CA PRO A 43 6.55 2.07 0.95
C PRO A 43 6.35 1.25 2.22
N SER A 44 7.08 1.57 3.30
CA SER A 44 6.93 0.91 4.60
C SER A 44 5.56 1.17 5.23
N PHE A 45 5.02 2.38 5.07
CA PHE A 45 3.69 2.73 5.54
C PHE A 45 2.61 2.05 4.69
N ALA A 46 2.75 2.06 3.37
CA ALA A 46 1.83 1.35 2.48
C ALA A 46 1.75 -0.16 2.81
N THR A 47 2.90 -0.78 3.11
CA THR A 47 2.97 -2.18 3.53
C THR A 47 2.21 -2.42 4.83
N GLN A 48 2.43 -1.59 5.85
CA GLN A 48 1.73 -1.71 7.13
C GLN A 48 0.23 -1.48 7.00
N LEU A 49 -0.19 -0.49 6.20
CA LEU A 49 -1.60 -0.23 5.91
C LEU A 49 -2.26 -1.42 5.22
N PHE A 50 -1.58 -2.04 4.27
CA PHE A 50 -2.09 -3.24 3.61
C PHE A 50 -2.22 -4.41 4.59
N MET A 51 -1.20 -4.65 5.42
CA MET A 51 -1.24 -5.70 6.44
C MET A 51 -2.34 -5.48 7.48
N SER A 52 -2.58 -4.23 7.91
CA SER A 52 -3.64 -3.92 8.86
C SER A 52 -5.03 -4.06 8.25
N ALA A 53 -5.16 -3.85 6.94
CA ALA A 53 -6.41 -4.01 6.22
C ALA A 53 -6.74 -5.48 5.90
N GLN A 54 -5.75 -6.38 5.81
CA GLN A 54 -5.97 -7.80 5.46
C GLN A 54 -6.97 -8.51 6.39
N SER A 55 -6.88 -8.30 7.71
CA SER A 55 -7.79 -8.97 8.65
C SER A 55 -9.26 -8.55 8.47
N PRO A 56 -9.59 -7.26 8.22
CA PRO A 56 -10.91 -6.87 7.74
C PRO A 56 -11.32 -7.50 6.40
N VAL A 57 -10.43 -7.59 5.40
CA VAL A 57 -10.83 -8.09 4.07
C VAL A 57 -11.16 -9.59 4.10
N GLU A 58 -10.40 -10.38 4.87
CA GLU A 58 -10.71 -11.79 5.10
C GLU A 58 -12.06 -11.98 5.80
N SER A 59 -12.37 -11.12 6.77
CA SER A 59 -13.68 -11.12 7.46
C SER A 59 -14.83 -10.75 6.51
N CYS A 60 -14.63 -9.77 5.63
CA CYS A 60 -15.60 -9.43 4.59
C CYS A 60 -15.79 -10.55 3.56
N ASN A 61 -14.71 -11.23 3.14
CA ASN A 61 -14.79 -12.42 2.28
C ASN A 61 -15.51 -13.60 2.95
N CYS A 62 -15.31 -13.78 4.26
CA CYS A 62 -16.08 -14.74 5.05
C CYS A 62 -17.58 -14.41 5.04
N MET A 63 -17.95 -13.13 5.21
CA MET A 63 -19.34 -12.71 5.12
C MET A 63 -19.93 -12.96 3.74
N THR A 64 -19.29 -12.52 2.65
CA THR A 64 -19.80 -12.74 1.29
C THR A 64 -19.99 -14.23 1.00
N ASN A 65 -19.02 -15.08 1.38
CA ASN A 65 -19.13 -16.53 1.19
C ASN A 65 -20.27 -17.15 2.03
N ARG A 66 -20.52 -16.64 3.24
CA ARG A 66 -21.63 -17.09 4.09
C ARG A 66 -22.99 -16.68 3.53
N TRP A 67 -23.12 -15.46 3.00
CA TRP A 67 -24.33 -14.99 2.33
C TRP A 67 -24.62 -15.74 1.03
N THR A 68 -23.60 -16.07 0.23
CA THR A 68 -23.75 -16.90 -0.98
C THR A 68 -24.19 -18.32 -0.64
N LYS A 69 -23.63 -18.90 0.43
CA LYS A 69 -24.05 -20.21 0.95
C LYS A 69 -25.49 -20.19 1.47
N LEU A 70 -25.88 -19.17 2.23
CA LEU A 70 -27.26 -19.00 2.71
C LEU A 70 -28.25 -18.79 1.56
N ARG A 71 -27.89 -18.01 0.53
CA ARG A 71 -28.71 -17.91 -0.69
C ARG A 71 -28.89 -19.28 -1.35
N THR A 72 -27.82 -20.05 -1.53
CA THR A 72 -27.89 -21.38 -2.17
C THR A 72 -28.84 -22.33 -1.42
N VAL A 73 -28.81 -22.33 -0.08
CA VAL A 73 -29.74 -23.13 0.74
C VAL A 73 -31.19 -22.64 0.61
N LEU A 74 -31.42 -21.33 0.50
CA LEU A 74 -32.76 -20.75 0.35
C LEU A 74 -33.38 -20.93 -1.04
N VAL A 75 -32.59 -20.99 -2.13
CA VAL A 75 -33.12 -21.28 -3.49
C VAL A 75 -33.34 -22.78 -3.76
N HIS A 76 -32.88 -23.68 -2.89
CA HIS A 76 -33.10 -25.13 -3.01
C HIS A 76 -34.11 -25.69 -2.00
N LEU A 77 -34.91 -24.86 -1.32
CA LEU A 77 -36.07 -25.37 -0.60
C LEU A 77 -37.08 -25.88 -1.65
N PRO A 78 -37.36 -27.20 -1.73
CA PRO A 78 -38.44 -27.66 -2.58
C PRO A 78 -39.71 -27.02 -2.04
N ALA A 79 -40.44 -26.31 -2.91
CA ALA A 79 -41.80 -25.90 -2.58
C ALA A 79 -42.55 -27.16 -2.15
N LEU A 80 -42.89 -27.25 -0.86
CA LEU A 80 -43.74 -28.30 -0.33
C LEU A 80 -45.10 -28.12 -1.02
N GLY A 81 -45.31 -28.93 -2.06
CA GLY A 81 -46.61 -29.15 -2.69
C GLY A 81 -47.39 -30.22 -1.94
#